data_AF-A0A6M3KK27-F1
#
_entry.id   AF-A0A6M3KK27-F1
#
_cell.length_a   1.000
_cell.length_b   1.000
_cell.length_c   1.000
_cell.angle_alpha   90.00
_cell.angle_beta   90.00
_cell.angle_gamma   90.00
#
_symmetry.space_group_name_H-M   'P 1'
#
loop_
_entity.id
_entity.type
_entity.pdbx_description
1 polymer ?
#
loop_
_entity_poly.entity_id
_entity_poly.type
_entity_poly.pdbx_seq_one_letter_code
_entity_poly.pdbx_strand_id
1 'polypeptide(L)' 'MKQYYEAREILPGDRVESPEFIRIDVTGMTDAERVPILQGIKDVMSGVKCKFSLHNCGHDEGKACTMDTI' A
#
# COMPACT_ATOMS: atom_id res chain seq x y z
N MET A 1 -10.10 10.42 8.37
CA MET A 1 -9.21 9.28 8.10
C MET A 1 -8.67 9.32 6.67
N LYS A 2 -7.35 9.39 6.49
CA LYS A 2 -6.74 9.23 5.15
C LYS A 2 -6.56 7.75 4.83
N GLN A 3 -6.66 7.38 3.56
CA GLN A 3 -6.55 6.00 3.11
C GLN A 3 -5.47 5.89 2.03
N TYR A 4 -4.60 4.90 2.15
CA TYR A 4 -3.50 4.69 1.23
C TYR A 4 -3.46 3.24 0.74
N TYR A 5 -3.28 3.04 -0.56
CA TYR A 5 -2.77 1.77 -1.03
C TYR A 5 -1.26 1.73 -0.91
N GLU A 6 -0.77 0.65 -0.31
CA GLU A 6 0.64 0.39 -0.09
C GLU A 6 1.03 -0.93 -0.74
N ALA A 7 2.15 -0.93 -1.48
CA ALA A 7 2.84 -2.13 -1.88
C ALA A 7 4.26 -2.07 -1.33
N ARG A 8 4.65 -3.10 -0.59
CA ARG A 8 5.99 -3.20 -0.01
C ARG A 8 6.63 -4.51 -0.44
N GLU A 9 7.82 -4.42 -1.02
CA GLU A 9 8.64 -5.58 -1.33
C GLU A 9 8.99 -6.36 -0.06
N ILE A 10 8.96 -7.68 -0.20
CA ILE A 10 9.39 -8.66 0.79
C ILE A 10 10.78 -9.12 0.37
N LEU A 11 11.80 -8.49 0.95
CA LEU A 11 13.18 -8.91 0.76
C LEU A 11 13.47 -10.22 1.51
N PRO A 12 14.27 -11.13 0.94
CA PRO A 12 14.87 -12.23 1.69
C PRO A 12 15.78 -11.67 2.80
N GLY A 13 15.79 -12.33 3.96
CA GLY A 13 16.41 -11.80 5.19
C GLY A 13 17.93 -11.55 5.15
N ASP A 14 18.61 -11.99 4.10
CA ASP A 14 20.05 -11.78 3.89
C ASP A 14 20.36 -10.50 3.08
N ARG A 15 19.33 -9.82 2.55
CA ARG A 15 19.51 -8.59 1.78
C ARG A 15 19.63 -7.37 2.68
N VAL A 16 20.64 -6.56 2.38
CA VAL A 16 20.92 -5.26 3.04
C VAL A 16 20.27 -4.09 2.28
N GLU A 17 19.61 -4.37 1.16
CA GLU A 17 18.93 -3.38 0.32
C GLU A 17 17.67 -2.85 1.00
N SER A 18 17.26 -1.63 0.65
CA SER A 18 15.96 -1.10 1.09
C SER A 18 14.85 -1.70 0.23
N PRO A 19 13.75 -2.21 0.82
CA PRO A 19 12.66 -2.80 0.04
C PRO A 19 12.00 -1.74 -0.83
N GLU A 20 11.66 -2.10 -2.06
CA GLU A 20 10.83 -1.25 -2.90
C GLU A 20 9.47 -0.98 -2.22
N PHE A 21 9.00 0.26 -2.31
CA PHE A 21 7.81 0.71 -1.62
C PHE A 21 7.04 1.73 -2.44
N ILE A 22 5.76 1.45 -2.65
CA ILE A 22 4.80 2.36 -3.29
C ILE A 22 3.71 2.69 -2.29
N ARG A 23 3.37 3.98 -2.17
CA ARG A 23 2.20 4.47 -1.42
C ARG A 23 1.43 5.46 -2.28
N ILE A 24 0.14 5.22 -2.45
CA ILE A 24 -0.76 6.10 -3.20
C ILE A 24 -1.93 6.51 -2.29
N ASP A 25 -2.19 7.81 -2.19
CA ASP A 25 -3.38 8.33 -1.51
C ASP A 25 -4.64 8.01 -2.32
N VAL A 26 -5.57 7.32 -1.67
CA VAL A 26 -6.89 6.96 -2.23
C VAL A 26 -8.02 7.51 -1.37
N THR A 27 -7.73 8.57 -0.60
CA THR A 27 -8.67 9.18 0.32
C THR A 27 -9.87 9.74 -0.43
N GLY A 28 -11.09 9.36 -0.01
CA GLY A 28 -12.32 9.84 -0.63
C GLY A 28 -12.67 9.22 -1.99
N MET A 29 -11.80 8.37 -2.55
CA MET A 29 -12.10 7.63 -3.78
C MET A 29 -13.09 6.50 -3.52
N THR A 30 -13.95 6.22 -4.48
CA THR A 30 -14.84 5.05 -4.49
C THR A 30 -14.09 3.76 -4.82
N ASP A 31 -14.68 2.59 -4.52
CA ASP A 31 -14.08 1.31 -4.88
C ASP A 31 -13.81 1.17 -6.38
N ALA A 32 -14.70 1.69 -7.23
CA ALA A 32 -14.53 1.67 -8.68
C ALA A 32 -13.32 2.49 -9.16
N GLU A 33 -13.05 3.63 -8.52
CA GLU A 33 -11.87 4.46 -8.81
C GLU A 33 -10.58 3.84 -8.27
N ARG A 34 -10.67 3.09 -7.18
CA ARG A 34 -9.55 2.41 -6.53
C ARG A 34 -9.05 1.19 -7.30
N VAL A 35 -9.94 0.43 -7.94
CA VAL A 35 -9.60 -0.77 -8.71
C VAL A 35 -8.48 -0.53 -9.74
N PRO A 36 -8.55 0.45 -10.66
CA PRO A 36 -7.49 0.69 -11.63
C PRO A 36 -6.18 1.14 -10.99
N ILE A 37 -6.23 1.85 -9.85
CA ILE A 37 -5.04 2.25 -9.09
C ILE A 37 -4.35 1.02 -8.52
N LEU A 38 -5.10 0.14 -7.85
CA LEU A 38 -4.57 -1.11 -7.32
C LEU A 38 -3.97 -1.99 -8.43
N GLN A 39 -4.64 -2.05 -9.58
CA GLN A 39 -4.14 -2.79 -10.73
C GLN A 39 -2.84 -2.19 -11.27
N GLY A 40 -2.74 -0.86 -11.34
CA GLY A 40 -1.51 -0.16 -11.72
C GLY A 40 -0.35 -0.43 -10.76
N ILE A 41 -0.60 -0.43 -9.45
CA ILE A 41 0.43 -0.77 -8.46
C ILE A 41 0.89 -2.24 -8.65
N LYS A 42 -0.05 -3.16 -8.87
CA LYS A 42 0.27 -4.58 -9.13
C LYS A 42 1.08 -4.78 -10.41
N ASP A 43 0.81 -3.99 -11.44
CA ASP A 43 1.53 -4.03 -12.71
C ASP A 43 2.97 -3.51 -12.56
N VAL A 44 3.16 -2.37 -11.88
CA VAL A 44 4.49 -1.80 -11.60
C VAL A 44 5.34 -2.75 -10.74
N MET A 45 4.73 -3.39 -9.74
CA MET A 45 5.42 -4.34 -8.86
C MET A 45 5.42 -5.77 -9.41
N SER A 46 5.05 -5.95 -10.68
CA SER A 46 5.03 -7.27 -11.31
C SER A 46 6.42 -7.88 -11.33
N GLY A 47 6.54 -9.12 -10.85
CA GLY A 47 7.83 -9.80 -10.71
C GLY A 47 8.55 -9.53 -9.38
N VAL A 48 8.05 -8.60 -8.56
CA VAL A 48 8.53 -8.35 -7.20
C VAL A 48 7.62 -9.06 -6.21
N LYS A 49 8.20 -9.75 -5.23
CA LYS A 49 7.42 -10.37 -4.16
C LYS A 49 6.99 -9.30 -3.18
N CYS A 50 5.73 -8.86 -3.25
CA CYS A 50 5.23 -7.76 -2.43
C CYS A 50 4.09 -8.15 -1.51
N LYS A 51 3.94 -7.40 -0.41
CA LYS A 51 2.71 -7.33 0.38
C LYS A 51 1.93 -6.09 -0.05
N PHE A 52 0.66 -6.26 -0.39
CA PHE A 52 -0.27 -5.17 -0.66
C PHE A 52 -1.15 -4.93 0.55
N SER A 53 -1.41 -3.67 0.89
CA SER A 53 -2.21 -3.31 2.05
C SER A 53 -2.95 -1.99 1.82
N LEU A 54 -4.14 -1.88 2.40
CA LEU A 54 -4.87 -0.64 2.58
C LEU A 54 -4.54 -0.09 3.97
N HIS A 55 -3.88 1.06 4.02
CA HIS A 55 -3.50 1.74 5.25
C HIS A 55 -4.49 2.86 5.55
N ASN A 56 -5.19 2.73 6.66
CA ASN A 56 -6.07 3.75 7.20
C ASN A 56 -5.30 4.57 8.24
N CYS A 57 -4.91 5.79 7.87
CA CYS A 57 -4.14 6.69 8.73
C CYS A 57 -5.08 7.35 9.75
N GLY A 58 -4.87 7.00 11.03
CA GLY A 58 -5.62 7.53 12.17
C GLY A 58 -5.01 8.78 12.80
N HIS A 59 -3.81 9.20 12.40
CA HIS A 59 -3.05 10.27 13.08
C HIS A 59 -3.78 11.62 13.12
N ASP A 60 -4.46 12.02 12.03
CA ASP A 60 -5.27 13.24 11.98
C ASP A 60 -6.41 13.24 13.03
N GLU A 61 -6.83 12.06 13.49
CA GLU A 61 -7.87 11.89 14.50
C GLU A 61 -7.29 11.55 15.89
N GLY A 62 -5.97 11.57 16.06
CA GLY A 62 -5.30 11.14 17.29
C GLY A 62 -5.40 9.64 17.57
N LYS A 63 -5.72 8.82 16.56
CA LYS A 63 -5.88 7.36 16.65
C LYS A 63 -4.69 6.64 16.01
N ALA A 64 -4.48 5.39 16.40
CA ALA A 64 -3.51 4.52 15.76
C ALA A 64 -3.91 4.24 14.29
N CYS A 65 -2.91 4.07 13.42
CA CYS A 65 -3.14 3.59 12.07
C CYS A 65 -3.57 2.11 12.08
N THR A 66 -4.42 1.74 11.13
CA THR A 66 -4.74 0.33 10.84
C THR A 66 -4.30 -0.03 9.43
N MET A 67 -3.99 -1.31 9.22
CA MET A 67 -3.57 -1.85 7.93
C MET A 67 -4.36 -3.12 7.63
N ASP A 68 -5.04 -3.13 6.50
CA ASP A 68 -5.79 -4.26 5.98
C ASP A 68 -5.03 -4.87 4.80
N THR A 69 -4.74 -6.17 4.82
CA THR A 69 -4.05 -6.82 3.69
C THR A 69 -5.06 -7.08 2.57
N ILE A 70 -4.67 -6.79 1.32
CA ILE A 70 -5.54 -6.85 0.13
C ILE A 70 -4.88 -7.56 -1.05
#